data_AF-A0A6N7Z3X1-F1
#
_entry.id   AF-A0A6N7Z3X1-F1
#
_cell.length_a   1.000
_cell.length_b   1.000
_cell.length_c   1.000
_cell.angle_alpha   90.00
_cell.angle_beta   90.00
_cell.angle_gamma   90.00
#
_symmetry.space_group_name_H-M   'P 1'
#
loop_
_entity.id
_entity.type
_entity.pdbx_description
1 polymer ?
#
loop_
_entity_poly.entity_id
_entity_poly.type
_entity_poly.pdbx_seq_one_letter_code
_entity_poly.pdbx_strand_id
1 'polypeptide(L)'
;MRTRKTTAVLALALVLAGCGTEAGPTPKGGQVATDPAALATKLRVYSTDTCFTAPEQQTPKGCQKYVTELGGSLGMIREQASAKHPELNTLAGSLDKAIGAYRGAHCDTVAEPGNPCSPALRDIATSLRDIKQVVDTQVAPS
;
A
#
# COMPACT_ATOMS: atom_id res chain seq x y z
N MET A 1 -3.32 -62.70 -17.93
CA MET A 1 -2.29 -61.81 -17.35
C MET A 1 -2.91 -60.46 -17.02
N ARG A 2 -2.63 -59.96 -15.80
CA ARG A 2 -2.81 -58.57 -15.29
C ARG A 2 -4.23 -58.01 -15.12
N THR A 3 -4.76 -58.32 -13.93
CA THR A 3 -5.48 -57.45 -12.99
C THR A 3 -5.41 -55.93 -13.24
N ARG A 4 -6.58 -55.27 -13.24
CA ARG A 4 -6.74 -53.91 -12.70
C ARG A 4 -8.01 -53.84 -11.86
N LYS A 5 -7.82 -53.46 -10.59
CA LYS A 5 -8.79 -53.36 -9.51
C LYS A 5 -9.67 -52.12 -9.73
N THR A 6 -10.98 -52.28 -9.76
CA THR A 6 -11.95 -51.17 -9.67
C THR A 6 -12.32 -50.95 -8.21
N THR A 7 -11.71 -49.94 -7.59
CA THR A 7 -11.98 -49.52 -6.22
C THR A 7 -13.28 -48.72 -6.16
N ALA A 8 -14.02 -48.97 -5.09
CA ALA A 8 -15.42 -48.64 -4.88
C ALA A 8 -15.75 -47.15 -4.76
N VAL A 9 -17.00 -46.85 -5.12
CA VAL A 9 -17.75 -45.61 -4.92
C VAL A 9 -17.86 -45.30 -3.42
N LEU A 10 -17.52 -44.07 -3.01
CA LEU A 10 -17.88 -43.53 -1.70
C LEU A 10 -18.56 -42.18 -1.90
N ALA A 11 -19.89 -42.18 -1.78
CA ALA A 11 -20.69 -40.99 -1.62
C ALA A 11 -20.59 -40.53 -0.16
N LEU A 12 -20.18 -39.28 0.07
CA LEU A 12 -20.43 -38.59 1.35
C LEU A 12 -21.08 -37.24 1.06
N ALA A 13 -22.38 -37.18 1.39
CA ALA A 13 -23.10 -35.95 1.60
C ALA A 13 -22.52 -35.23 2.83
N LEU A 14 -22.08 -33.98 2.66
CA LEU A 14 -21.75 -33.07 3.75
C LEU A 14 -22.88 -32.05 3.86
N VAL A 15 -23.63 -32.24 4.93
CA VAL A 15 -24.75 -31.44 5.40
C VAL A 15 -24.23 -30.04 5.77
N LEU A 16 -24.77 -28.99 5.15
CA LEU A 16 -24.60 -27.61 5.59
C LEU A 16 -25.39 -27.41 6.90
N ALA A 17 -24.73 -27.63 8.03
CA ALA A 17 -25.18 -27.15 9.33
C ALA A 17 -24.03 -26.31 9.93
N GLY A 18 -24.24 -25.00 9.95
CA GLY A 18 -23.28 -24.04 10.46
C GLY A 18 -23.89 -22.65 10.62
N CYS A 19 -25.03 -22.56 11.29
CA CYS A 19 -25.40 -21.35 12.03
C CYS A 19 -24.38 -21.19 13.16
N GLY A 20 -23.50 -20.20 13.04
CA GLY A 20 -22.54 -19.83 14.07
C GLY A 20 -22.24 -18.35 13.95
N THR A 21 -22.95 -17.56 14.75
CA THR A 21 -22.54 -16.20 15.11
C THR A 21 -21.31 -16.30 15.99
N GLU A 22 -20.18 -16.64 15.39
CA GLU A 22 -18.87 -16.62 16.03
C GLU A 22 -18.23 -15.31 15.66
N ALA A 23 -18.38 -14.31 16.55
CA ALA A 23 -17.48 -13.18 16.58
C ALA A 23 -16.09 -13.72 16.90
N GLY A 24 -15.39 -14.17 15.86
CA GLY A 24 -13.97 -14.50 15.95
C GLY A 24 -13.22 -13.34 16.59
N PRO A 25 -12.12 -13.60 17.29
CA PRO A 25 -11.39 -12.55 18.00
C PRO A 25 -11.16 -11.40 17.03
N THR A 26 -11.75 -10.24 17.35
CA THR A 26 -11.49 -9.00 16.64
C THR A 26 -9.97 -8.93 16.49
N PRO A 27 -9.43 -8.89 15.25
CA PRO A 27 -8.01 -8.71 15.07
C PRO A 27 -7.65 -7.51 15.94
N LYS A 28 -6.81 -7.71 16.96
CA LYS A 28 -6.24 -6.57 17.70
C LYS A 28 -5.52 -5.78 16.63
N GLY A 29 -6.16 -4.71 16.16
CA GLY A 29 -5.60 -3.79 15.17
C GLY A 29 -4.20 -3.47 15.65
N GLY A 30 -3.22 -3.87 14.84
CA GLY A 30 -1.83 -3.93 15.27
C GLY A 30 -1.42 -2.60 15.87
N GLN A 31 -0.84 -2.64 17.06
CA GLN A 31 -0.16 -1.51 17.72
C GLN A 31 1.04 -0.94 16.94
N VAL A 32 1.20 -1.31 15.66
CA VAL A 32 2.17 -0.75 14.72
C VAL A 32 1.70 0.61 14.18
N ALA A 33 0.38 0.83 14.14
CA ALA A 33 -0.26 2.05 13.64
C ALA A 33 0.16 3.33 14.37
N THR A 34 0.53 3.22 15.66
CA THR A 34 0.81 4.38 16.52
C THR A 34 2.27 4.78 16.62
N ASP A 35 3.22 3.99 16.12
CA ASP A 35 4.65 4.30 16.25
C ASP A 35 5.17 5.14 15.06
N PRO A 36 5.54 6.42 15.27
CA PRO A 36 6.12 7.24 14.21
C PRO A 36 7.44 6.66 13.66
N ALA A 37 8.21 5.90 14.45
CA ALA A 37 9.46 5.30 14.02
C ALA A 37 9.27 4.16 13.01
N ALA A 38 8.20 3.38 13.15
CA ALA A 38 7.82 2.37 12.17
C ALA A 38 7.47 3.01 10.81
N LEU A 39 6.68 4.08 10.81
CA LEU A 39 6.38 4.82 9.59
C LEU A 39 7.64 5.47 9.00
N ALA A 40 8.48 6.10 9.82
CA ALA A 40 9.73 6.73 9.36
C ALA A 40 10.66 5.72 8.66
N THR A 41 10.77 4.50 9.20
CA THR A 41 11.54 3.41 8.60
C THR A 41 10.99 3.03 7.23
N LYS A 42 9.67 2.87 7.13
CA LYS A 42 8.99 2.54 5.87
C LYS A 42 9.17 3.63 4.81
N LEU A 43 9.02 4.90 5.20
CA LEU A 43 9.23 6.04 4.31
C LEU A 43 10.68 6.13 3.83
N ARG A 44 11.66 5.79 4.69
CA ARG A 44 13.07 5.71 4.28
C ARG A 44 13.29 4.68 3.18
N VAL A 45 12.67 3.50 3.28
CA VAL A 45 12.75 2.47 2.24
C VAL A 45 12.15 3.00 0.93
N TYR A 46 10.94 3.57 0.97
CA TYR A 46 10.32 4.12 -0.23
C TYR A 46 11.13 5.25 -0.87
N SER A 47 11.81 6.08 -0.07
CA SER A 47 12.66 7.15 -0.57
C SER A 47 13.96 6.67 -1.25
N THR A 48 14.26 5.38 -1.25
CA THR A 48 15.37 4.81 -2.01
C THR A 48 14.96 4.25 -3.37
N ASP A 49 13.66 4.16 -3.65
CA ASP A 49 13.15 3.63 -4.91
C ASP A 49 13.44 4.59 -6.09
N THR A 50 13.67 4.05 -7.29
CA THR A 50 13.89 4.87 -8.49
C THR A 50 12.64 5.62 -8.92
N CYS A 51 11.46 5.09 -8.61
CA CYS A 51 10.17 5.77 -8.78
C CYS A 51 9.97 6.93 -7.81
N PHE A 52 10.77 7.03 -6.74
CA PHE A 52 10.84 8.21 -5.88
C PHE A 52 11.94 9.18 -6.31
N THR A 53 13.14 8.68 -6.60
CA THR A 53 14.33 9.52 -6.85
C THR A 53 14.38 10.12 -8.25
N ALA A 54 13.84 9.42 -9.25
CA ALA A 54 13.82 9.87 -10.65
C ALA A 54 12.47 9.55 -11.33
N PRO A 55 11.33 10.01 -10.78
CA PRO A 55 9.98 9.60 -11.19
C PRO A 55 9.69 9.84 -12.67
N GLU A 56 10.17 10.96 -13.23
CA GLU A 56 9.91 11.33 -14.62
C GLU A 56 10.73 10.52 -15.63
N GLN A 57 11.80 9.88 -15.18
CA GLN A 57 12.67 9.01 -16.00
C GLN A 57 12.21 7.55 -15.97
N GLN A 58 11.26 7.19 -15.10
CA GLN A 58 10.77 5.82 -14.99
C GLN A 58 9.71 5.51 -16.03
N THR A 59 9.67 4.23 -16.44
CA THR A 59 8.52 3.68 -17.14
C THR A 59 7.36 3.56 -16.15
N PRO A 60 6.16 4.11 -16.43
CA PRO A 60 5.10 4.10 -15.44
C PRO A 60 4.68 2.71 -15.00
N LYS A 61 4.62 1.73 -15.91
CA LYS A 61 4.40 0.32 -15.59
C LYS A 61 5.42 -0.23 -14.59
N GLY A 62 6.69 0.16 -14.70
CA GLY A 62 7.75 -0.25 -13.77
C GLY A 62 7.49 0.19 -12.33
N CYS A 63 6.74 1.27 -12.12
CA CYS A 63 6.42 1.82 -10.80
C CYS A 63 5.14 1.26 -10.16
N GLN A 64 4.42 0.33 -10.81
CA GLN A 64 3.13 -0.17 -10.31
C GLN A 64 3.22 -0.73 -8.88
N LYS A 65 4.26 -1.52 -8.60
CA LYS A 65 4.46 -2.11 -7.27
C LYS A 65 4.67 -1.04 -6.21
N TYR A 66 5.57 -0.09 -6.46
CA TYR A 66 5.83 1.05 -5.59
C TYR A 66 4.54 1.83 -5.28
N VAL A 67 3.76 2.19 -6.32
CA VAL A 67 2.48 2.90 -6.15
C VAL A 67 1.46 2.09 -5.34
N THR A 68 1.42 0.77 -5.52
CA THR A 68 0.55 -0.12 -4.74
C THR A 68 0.90 -0.13 -3.26
N GLU A 69 2.20 -0.26 -2.95
CA GLU A 69 2.70 -0.28 -1.58
C GLU A 69 2.47 1.06 -0.85
N LEU A 70 2.62 2.18 -1.56
CA LEU A 70 2.27 3.50 -1.02
C LEU A 70 0.78 3.60 -0.70
N GLY A 71 -0.09 3.12 -1.58
CA GLY A 71 -1.53 3.09 -1.34
C GLY A 71 -1.90 2.31 -0.08
N GLY A 72 -1.21 1.19 0.17
CA GLY A 72 -1.36 0.41 1.40
C GLY A 72 -0.83 1.09 2.68
N SER A 73 -0.12 2.21 2.55
CA SER A 73 0.48 2.95 3.68
C SER A 73 -0.33 4.17 4.10
N LEU A 74 -1.36 4.55 3.34
CA LEU A 74 -2.17 5.74 3.61
C LEU A 74 -2.85 5.73 4.98
N GLY A 75 -3.33 4.55 5.43
CA GLY A 75 -3.92 4.40 6.76
C GLY A 75 -2.93 4.76 7.86
N MET A 76 -1.73 4.18 7.80
CA MET A 76 -0.63 4.46 8.74
C MET A 76 -0.24 5.93 8.74
N ILE A 77 -0.21 6.61 7.59
CA ILE A 77 0.10 8.04 7.52
C ILE A 77 -0.98 8.87 8.23
N ARG A 78 -2.25 8.55 8.00
CA ARG A 78 -3.38 9.24 8.64
C ARG A 78 -3.44 9.00 10.15
N GLU A 79 -3.08 7.81 10.60
CA GLU A 79 -2.98 7.46 12.04
C GLU A 79 -1.90 8.25 12.77
N GLN A 80 -0.89 8.74 12.05
CA GLN A 80 0.16 9.62 12.61
C GLN A 80 -0.25 11.10 12.65
N ALA A 81 -1.38 11.47 12.05
CA ALA A 81 -1.90 12.82 12.19
C ALA A 81 -2.32 13.07 13.64
N SER A 82 -1.80 14.14 14.23
CA SER A 82 -2.07 14.53 15.61
C SER A 82 -2.36 16.02 15.71
N ALA A 83 -2.69 16.52 16.90
CA ALA A 83 -2.86 17.97 17.10
C ALA A 83 -1.59 18.78 16.79
N LYS A 84 -0.40 18.17 16.89
CA LYS A 84 0.88 18.80 16.52
C LYS A 84 1.20 18.68 15.04
N HIS A 85 0.62 17.68 14.36
CA HIS A 85 0.86 17.38 12.95
C HIS A 85 -0.45 17.17 12.18
N PRO A 86 -1.41 18.12 12.21
CA PRO A 86 -2.68 17.97 11.50
C PRO A 86 -2.50 17.93 9.98
N GLU A 87 -1.39 18.49 9.47
CA GLU A 87 -1.02 18.53 8.05
C GLU A 87 -0.88 17.13 7.42
N LEU A 88 -0.59 16.10 8.22
CA LEU A 88 -0.47 14.73 7.71
C LEU A 88 -1.77 14.21 7.06
N ASN A 89 -2.94 14.66 7.50
CA ASN A 89 -4.20 14.30 6.85
C ASN A 89 -4.30 14.90 5.45
N THR A 90 -3.92 16.17 5.30
CA THR A 90 -3.89 16.85 4.00
C THR A 90 -2.87 16.20 3.08
N LEU A 91 -1.67 15.93 3.58
CA LEU A 91 -0.61 15.29 2.81
C LEU A 91 -0.98 13.85 2.39
N ALA A 92 -1.60 13.07 3.27
CA ALA A 92 -2.16 11.76 2.92
C ALA A 92 -3.23 11.88 1.83
N GLY A 93 -4.08 12.91 1.88
CA GLY A 93 -5.06 13.21 0.82
C GLY A 93 -4.41 13.54 -0.52
N SER A 94 -3.32 14.32 -0.52
CA SER A 94 -2.55 14.62 -1.73
C SER A 94 -1.91 13.37 -2.34
N LEU A 95 -1.30 12.52 -1.50
CA LEU A 95 -0.71 11.25 -1.94
C LEU A 95 -1.79 10.32 -2.53
N ASP A 96 -2.92 10.18 -1.85
CA ASP A 96 -4.06 9.36 -2.30
C ASP A 96 -4.60 9.85 -3.65
N LYS A 97 -4.75 11.17 -3.82
CA LYS A 97 -5.16 11.78 -5.08
C LYS A 97 -4.16 11.49 -6.21
N ALA A 98 -2.86 11.61 -5.95
CA ALA A 98 -1.84 11.35 -6.96
C ALA A 98 -1.77 9.86 -7.36
N ILE A 99 -1.92 8.95 -6.39
CA ILE A 99 -2.09 7.51 -6.63
C ILE A 99 -3.36 7.25 -7.46
N GLY A 100 -4.46 7.92 -7.14
CA GLY A 100 -5.70 7.87 -7.89
C GLY A 100 -5.53 8.32 -9.34
N ALA A 101 -4.78 9.40 -9.59
CA ALA A 101 -4.46 9.86 -10.93
C ALA A 101 -3.64 8.84 -11.73
N TYR A 102 -2.61 8.25 -11.11
CA TYR A 102 -1.82 7.17 -11.72
C TYR A 102 -2.72 5.97 -12.13
N ARG A 103 -3.59 5.52 -11.22
CA ARG A 103 -4.48 4.37 -11.48
C ARG A 103 -5.58 4.69 -12.49
N GLY A 104 -6.18 5.87 -12.39
CA GLY A 104 -7.28 6.30 -13.27
C GLY A 104 -6.84 6.49 -14.72
N ALA A 105 -5.57 6.84 -14.94
CA ALA A 105 -4.97 6.92 -16.27
C ALA A 105 -4.39 5.57 -16.76
N HIS A 106 -4.58 4.47 -16.02
CA HIS A 106 -4.03 3.14 -16.34
C HIS A 106 -2.51 3.15 -16.57
N CYS A 107 -1.78 3.93 -15.77
CA CYS A 107 -0.35 4.10 -15.91
C CYS A 107 0.45 2.80 -15.70
N ASP A 108 -0.15 1.79 -15.06
CA ASP A 108 0.39 0.44 -14.93
C ASP A 108 0.50 -0.29 -16.29
N THR A 109 -0.15 0.20 -17.33
CA THR A 109 -0.08 -0.36 -18.69
C THR A 109 0.91 0.35 -19.60
N VAL A 110 1.44 1.51 -19.18
CA VAL A 110 2.27 2.38 -20.03
C VAL A 110 3.74 2.01 -19.91
N ALA A 111 4.35 1.62 -21.03
CA ALA A 111 5.72 1.09 -21.08
C ALA A 111 6.81 2.15 -21.30
N GLU A 112 6.46 3.33 -21.83
CA GLU A 112 7.42 4.39 -22.16
C GLU A 112 7.33 5.57 -21.18
N PRO A 113 8.44 6.24 -20.83
CA PRO A 113 8.42 7.48 -20.06
C PRO A 113 7.91 8.68 -20.89
N GLY A 114 7.75 9.85 -20.26
CA GLY A 114 7.45 11.12 -20.97
C GLY A 114 5.99 11.29 -21.41
N ASN A 115 5.07 10.54 -20.81
CA ASN A 115 3.64 10.57 -21.10
C ASN A 115 2.86 11.24 -19.92
N PRO A 116 1.51 11.37 -20.00
CA PRO A 116 0.71 11.98 -18.93
C PRO A 116 0.84 11.35 -17.53
N CYS A 117 1.39 10.13 -17.42
CA CYS A 117 1.69 9.46 -16.15
C CYS A 117 2.97 9.97 -15.46
N SER A 118 3.90 10.58 -16.19
CA SER A 118 5.11 11.15 -15.59
C SER A 118 4.77 12.24 -14.55
N PRO A 119 3.84 13.17 -14.82
CA PRO A 119 3.28 14.05 -13.78
C PRO A 119 2.74 13.31 -12.55
N ALA A 120 1.96 12.25 -12.72
CA ALA A 120 1.39 11.52 -11.59
C ALA A 120 2.48 10.89 -10.71
N LEU A 121 3.52 10.31 -11.31
CA LEU A 121 4.67 9.77 -10.57
C LEU A 121 5.44 10.86 -9.82
N ARG A 122 5.66 12.02 -10.45
CA ARG A 122 6.30 13.17 -9.81
C ARG A 122 5.48 13.65 -8.61
N ASP A 123 4.16 13.76 -8.76
CA ASP A 123 3.27 14.24 -7.70
C ASP A 123 3.21 13.26 -6.52
N ILE A 124 3.27 11.95 -6.79
CA ILE A 124 3.46 10.89 -5.77
C ILE A 124 4.78 11.10 -5.02
N ALA A 125 5.89 11.27 -5.74
CA ALA A 125 7.21 11.44 -5.12
C ALA A 125 7.29 12.72 -4.28
N THR A 126 6.70 13.82 -4.75
CA THR A 126 6.61 15.08 -4.00
C THR A 126 5.78 14.90 -2.73
N SER A 127 4.58 14.34 -2.83
CA SER A 127 3.73 14.10 -1.65
C SER A 127 4.44 13.21 -0.62
N LEU A 128 5.15 12.19 -1.07
CA LEU A 128 5.89 11.30 -0.17
C LEU A 128 7.07 12.01 0.52
N ARG A 129 7.74 12.93 -0.17
CA ARG A 129 8.82 13.75 0.40
C ARG A 129 8.28 14.65 1.52
N ASP A 130 7.14 15.29 1.29
CA ASP A 130 6.52 16.18 2.27
C ASP A 130 6.05 15.39 3.51
N ILE A 131 5.44 14.23 3.31
CA ILE A 131 5.05 13.31 4.41
C ILE A 131 6.28 12.88 5.20
N LYS A 132 7.35 12.47 4.50
CA LYS A 132 8.59 12.05 5.14
C LYS A 132 9.20 13.17 5.97
N GLN A 133 9.23 14.40 5.47
CA GLN A 133 9.76 15.53 6.21
C GLN A 133 9.01 15.72 7.53
N VAL A 134 7.67 15.66 7.52
CA VAL A 134 6.87 15.80 8.74
C VAL A 134 7.11 14.63 9.70
N VAL A 135 7.08 13.39 9.21
CA VAL A 135 7.29 12.20 10.06
C VAL A 135 8.69 12.17 10.67
N ASP A 136 9.72 12.60 9.94
CA ASP A 136 11.09 12.68 10.48
C ASP A 136 11.18 13.66 11.67
N THR A 137 10.36 14.72 11.71
CA THR A 137 10.32 15.64 12.88
C THR A 137 9.72 14.99 14.13
N GLN A 138 8.89 13.96 13.98
CA GLN A 138 8.27 13.24 15.10
C GLN A 138 9.22 12.26 15.79
N VAL A 139 10.31 11.88 15.11
CA VAL A 139 11.30 10.91 15.61
C VAL A 139 12.66 11.53 15.89
N ALA A 140 12.81 12.84 15.67
CA ALA A 140 14.01 13.58 16.02
C ALA A 140 14.18 13.65 17.55
N PRO A 141 15.37 13.40 18.11
CA PRO A 141 15.61 13.56 19.54
C PRO A 141 15.38 15.03 19.93
N SER A 142 14.58 15.24 20.97
CA SER A 142 14.31 16.56 21.58
C SER A 142 15.51 17.09 22.35
#